data_AF-A0A7S7SM31-F1
#
_entry.id   AF-A0A7S7SM31-F1
#
_cell.length_a   1.000
_cell.length_b   1.000
_cell.length_c   1.000
_cell.angle_alpha   90.00
_cell.angle_beta   90.00
_cell.angle_gamma   90.00
#
_symmetry.space_group_name_H-M   'P 1'
#
loop_
_entity.id
_entity.type
_entity.pdbx_description
1 polymer ?
#
loop_
_entity_poly.entity_id
_entity_poly.type
_entity_poly.pdbx_seq_one_letter_code
_entity_poly.pdbx_strand_id
1 'polypeptide(L)'
;MKLKACIADVETTGLSNTTDEVVELGLVLFEFDHISGEVYGVVDEYTGLRDPGRPIPAGATEAHGLTWDDVRGKALDDAAVRSIFARSTMMIAHNARFDRGFIERMYPETRRLPWVCSMDGVAWRNKGFRSKGLQELLRHHNIVAEAAHRALDDARNTLLLLSQKQGDGRTYLADLLARVK
;
A
#
# COMPACT_ATOMS: atom_id res chain seq x y z
N MET A 1 5.67 -22.14 5.13
CA MET A 1 5.09 -21.64 6.40
C MET A 1 4.28 -20.42 6.04
N LYS A 2 3.04 -20.33 6.56
CA LYS A 2 2.14 -19.22 6.29
C LYS A 2 2.59 -17.99 7.06
N LEU A 3 2.77 -16.87 6.37
CA LEU A 3 3.06 -15.57 6.96
C LEU A 3 1.94 -14.59 6.62
N LYS A 4 1.88 -13.47 7.34
CA LYS A 4 0.93 -12.40 7.09
C LYS A 4 1.65 -11.10 6.82
N ALA A 5 1.30 -10.42 5.74
CA ALA A 5 1.85 -9.11 5.41
C ALA A 5 0.71 -8.11 5.29
N CYS A 6 1.01 -6.85 5.57
CA CYS A 6 0.09 -5.75 5.32
C CYS A 6 0.59 -4.94 4.13
N ILE A 7 -0.25 -4.80 3.11
CA ILE A 7 -0.07 -3.73 2.14
C ILE A 7 -0.71 -2.47 2.72
N ALA A 8 0.00 -1.34 2.61
CA ALA A 8 -0.48 -0.05 3.07
C ALA A 8 -0.33 0.98 1.95
N ASP A 9 -1.26 1.93 1.95
CA ASP A 9 -1.28 3.09 1.06
C ASP A 9 -1.86 4.29 1.82
N VAL A 10 -1.39 5.50 1.53
CA VAL A 10 -1.88 6.74 2.12
C VAL A 10 -2.15 7.81 1.07
N GLU A 11 -3.25 8.53 1.26
CA GLU A 11 -3.47 9.82 0.61
C GLU A 11 -3.13 10.94 1.59
N THR A 12 -2.51 12.01 1.10
CA THR A 12 -1.91 13.03 1.95
C THR A 12 -2.16 14.44 1.44
N THR A 13 -1.94 15.45 2.28
CA THR A 13 -1.99 16.86 1.85
C THR A 13 -0.83 17.27 0.95
N GLY A 14 0.16 16.41 0.71
CA GLY A 14 1.37 16.73 -0.03
C GLY A 14 2.50 15.70 0.17
N LEU A 15 3.68 15.98 -0.39
CA LEU A 15 4.73 14.98 -0.55
C LEU A 15 5.70 14.83 0.65
N SER A 16 5.62 15.72 1.62
CA SER A 16 6.59 15.80 2.72
C SER A 16 6.09 15.08 3.96
N ASN A 17 6.66 13.92 4.30
CA ASN A 17 6.31 13.19 5.52
C ASN A 17 6.66 13.90 6.85
N THR A 18 7.28 15.10 6.79
CA THR A 18 7.56 15.93 7.97
C THR A 18 6.52 17.02 8.17
N THR A 19 6.00 17.61 7.08
CA THR A 19 5.10 18.78 7.12
C THR A 19 3.70 18.47 6.62
N ASP A 20 3.55 17.49 5.73
CA ASP A 20 2.26 17.04 5.20
C ASP A 20 1.55 16.08 6.13
N GLU A 21 0.24 15.91 5.96
CA GLU A 21 -0.62 15.12 6.82
C GLU A 21 -1.35 14.04 6.01
N VAL A 22 -1.59 12.88 6.63
CA VAL A 22 -2.43 11.81 6.06
C VAL A 22 -3.90 12.22 6.15
N VAL A 23 -4.62 12.03 5.03
CA VAL A 23 -6.05 12.29 4.90
C VAL A 23 -6.86 11.03 4.64
N GLU A 24 -6.25 9.98 4.07
CA GLU A 24 -6.83 8.64 3.94
C GLU A 24 -5.76 7.58 4.20
N LEU A 25 -6.15 6.48 4.86
CA LEU A 25 -5.30 5.31 5.08
C LEU A 25 -6.03 4.05 4.57
N GLY A 26 -5.35 3.26 3.75
CA GLY A 26 -5.83 1.97 3.26
C GLY A 26 -4.87 0.85 3.67
N LEU A 27 -5.39 -0.22 4.25
CA LEU A 27 -4.62 -1.38 4.70
C LEU A 27 -5.27 -2.67 4.23
N VAL A 28 -4.45 -3.60 3.73
CA VAL A 28 -4.86 -4.97 3.38
C VAL A 28 -3.92 -5.95 4.07
N LEU A 29 -4.43 -6.67 5.06
CA LEU A 29 -3.73 -7.79 5.69
C LEU A 29 -4.05 -9.07 4.92
N PHE A 30 -3.02 -9.78 4.47
CA PHE A 30 -3.21 -11.02 3.70
C PHE A 30 -2.25 -12.11 4.16
N GLU A 31 -2.64 -13.36 3.93
CA GLU A 31 -1.84 -14.55 4.23
C GLU A 31 -1.19 -15.11 2.95
N PHE A 32 0.07 -15.52 3.03
CA PHE A 32 0.83 -16.03 1.89
C PHE A 32 1.86 -17.08 2.30
N ASP A 33 2.35 -17.87 1.33
CA ASP A 33 3.53 -18.72 1.53
C ASP A 33 4.83 -17.94 1.29
N HIS A 34 5.70 -17.93 2.30
CA HIS A 34 6.95 -17.19 2.27
C HIS A 34 7.99 -17.63 1.23
N ILE A 35 7.85 -18.82 0.63
CA ILE A 35 8.77 -19.32 -0.40
C ILE A 35 8.16 -19.13 -1.79
N SER A 36 6.93 -19.62 -2.00
CA SER A 36 6.31 -19.57 -3.32
C SER A 36 5.69 -18.20 -3.65
N GLY A 37 5.46 -17.35 -2.65
CA GLY A 37 4.73 -16.10 -2.81
C GLY A 37 3.26 -16.30 -3.19
N GLU A 38 2.71 -17.50 -2.99
CA GLU A 38 1.29 -17.78 -3.23
C GLU A 38 0.44 -17.11 -2.15
N VAL A 39 -0.53 -16.30 -2.58
CA VAL A 39 -1.47 -15.62 -1.68
C VAL A 39 -2.63 -16.57 -1.40
N TYR A 40 -2.89 -16.84 -0.12
CA TYR A 40 -4.00 -17.69 0.33
C TYR A 40 -5.31 -16.92 0.47
N GLY A 41 -5.22 -15.60 0.71
CA GLY A 41 -6.38 -14.73 0.78
C GLY A 41 -6.15 -13.51 1.66
N VAL A 42 -7.07 -12.56 1.54
CA VAL A 42 -7.19 -11.41 2.44
C VAL A 42 -7.73 -11.89 3.78
N VAL A 43 -7.09 -11.45 4.87
CA VAL A 43 -7.44 -11.79 6.26
C VAL A 43 -8.23 -10.65 6.90
N ASP A 44 -7.86 -9.41 6.58
CA ASP A 44 -8.48 -8.21 7.15
C ASP A 44 -8.19 -6.99 6.27
N GLU A 45 -9.04 -5.98 6.36
CA GLU A 45 -8.91 -4.73 5.62
C GLU A 45 -9.34 -3.55 6.47
N TYR A 46 -8.72 -2.40 6.23
CA TYR A 46 -9.11 -1.16 6.88
C TYR A 46 -9.02 -0.02 5.87
N THR A 47 -10.04 0.84 5.89
CA THR A 47 -9.99 2.17 5.27
C THR A 47 -10.52 3.19 6.26
N GLY A 48 -9.88 4.36 6.30
CA GLY A 48 -10.34 5.45 7.14
C GLY A 48 -9.84 6.79 6.63
N LEU A 49 -10.69 7.80 6.82
CA LEU A 49 -10.36 9.19 6.54
C LEU A 49 -9.93 9.89 7.83
N ARG A 50 -9.06 10.89 7.70
CA ARG A 50 -8.53 11.67 8.82
C ARG A 50 -8.55 13.15 8.49
N ASP A 51 -9.05 13.95 9.42
CA ASP A 51 -8.94 15.41 9.34
C ASP A 51 -7.46 15.83 9.52
N PRO A 52 -6.83 16.47 8.52
CA PRO A 52 -5.46 16.97 8.65
C PRO A 52 -5.38 18.27 9.47
N GLY A 53 -6.52 18.81 9.96
CA GLY A 53 -6.59 20.05 10.73
C GLY A 53 -6.39 21.32 9.89
N ARG A 54 -6.35 21.19 8.57
CA ARG A 54 -6.13 22.29 7.61
C ARG A 54 -6.72 21.97 6.23
N PRO A 55 -6.95 22.98 5.37
CA PRO A 55 -7.36 22.73 3.99
C PRO A 55 -6.36 21.83 3.23
N ILE A 56 -6.90 20.92 2.42
CA ILE A 56 -6.10 20.09 1.50
C ILE A 56 -5.67 20.96 0.31
N PRO A 57 -4.37 21.04 -0.03
CA PRO A 57 -3.91 21.77 -1.20
C PRO A 57 -4.52 21.23 -2.50
N ALA A 58 -4.81 22.12 -3.46
CA ALA A 58 -5.50 21.76 -4.70
C ALA A 58 -4.79 20.65 -5.50
N GLY A 59 -3.46 20.63 -5.51
CA GLY A 59 -2.70 19.56 -6.20
C GLY A 59 -2.85 18.17 -5.55
N ALA A 60 -3.07 18.11 -4.23
CA ALA A 60 -3.39 16.85 -3.55
C ALA A 60 -4.84 16.44 -3.83
N THR A 61 -5.79 17.37 -3.73
CA THR A 61 -7.19 17.13 -4.12
C THR A 61 -7.32 16.68 -5.58
N GLU A 62 -6.51 17.20 -6.50
CA GLU A 62 -6.48 16.73 -7.90
C GLU A 62 -6.01 15.28 -8.02
N ALA A 63 -5.08 14.85 -7.17
CA ALA A 63 -4.55 13.50 -7.18
C ALA A 63 -5.57 12.47 -6.66
N HIS A 64 -6.16 12.70 -5.49
CA HIS A 64 -6.97 11.70 -4.78
C HIS A 64 -8.47 12.06 -4.65
N GLY A 65 -8.87 13.24 -5.13
CA GLY A 65 -10.28 13.67 -5.16
C GLY A 65 -10.90 14.04 -3.82
N LEU A 66 -10.13 14.07 -2.72
CA LEU A 66 -10.65 14.41 -1.38
C LEU A 66 -10.51 15.92 -1.14
N THR A 67 -11.59 16.51 -0.69
CA THR A 67 -11.66 17.89 -0.21
C THR A 67 -11.53 17.92 1.31
N TRP A 68 -11.31 19.11 1.87
CA TRP A 68 -11.29 19.24 3.33
C TRP A 68 -12.66 18.91 3.96
N ASP A 69 -13.76 19.18 3.25
CA ASP A 69 -15.11 18.86 3.73
C ASP A 69 -15.34 17.35 3.84
N ASP A 70 -14.72 16.56 2.95
CA ASP A 70 -14.81 15.09 3.00
C ASP A 70 -14.17 14.49 4.25
N VAL A 71 -13.16 15.16 4.82
CA VAL A 71 -12.34 14.63 5.92
C VAL A 71 -12.53 15.36 7.25
N ARG A 72 -13.23 16.49 7.26
CA ARG A 72 -13.39 17.33 8.45
C ARG A 72 -14.02 16.56 9.61
N GLY A 73 -13.38 16.62 10.78
CA GLY A 73 -13.80 15.93 12.00
C GLY A 73 -13.64 14.40 11.98
N LYS A 74 -13.09 13.81 10.91
CA LYS A 74 -12.85 12.36 10.84
C LYS A 74 -11.55 11.98 11.54
N ALA A 75 -11.54 10.79 12.11
CA ALA A 75 -10.37 10.20 12.74
C ALA A 75 -10.25 8.73 12.34
N LEU A 76 -9.03 8.22 12.36
CA LEU A 76 -8.79 6.80 12.16
C LEU A 76 -9.19 6.02 13.41
N ASP A 77 -9.65 4.79 13.23
CA ASP A 77 -9.75 3.82 14.31
C ASP A 77 -8.37 3.25 14.60
N ASP A 78 -7.65 3.88 15.52
CA ASP A 78 -6.31 3.46 15.95
C ASP A 78 -6.29 2.01 16.43
N ALA A 79 -7.36 1.50 17.06
CA ALA A 79 -7.39 0.13 17.57
C ALA A 79 -7.46 -0.89 16.42
N ALA A 80 -8.30 -0.63 15.42
CA ALA A 80 -8.39 -1.47 14.21
C ALA A 80 -7.08 -1.46 13.42
N VAL A 81 -6.49 -0.28 13.22
CA VAL A 81 -5.21 -0.12 12.50
C VAL A 81 -4.08 -0.87 13.22
N ARG A 82 -3.93 -0.67 14.53
CA ARG A 82 -2.88 -1.33 15.32
C ARG A 82 -3.08 -2.85 15.39
N SER A 83 -4.32 -3.34 15.37
CA SER A 83 -4.61 -4.78 15.29
C SER A 83 -4.10 -5.40 13.99
N ILE A 84 -4.23 -4.71 12.85
CA ILE A 84 -3.63 -5.16 11.58
C ILE A 84 -2.11 -5.19 11.69
N PHE A 85 -1.47 -4.10 12.14
CA PHE A 85 0.00 -4.05 12.26
C PHE A 85 0.57 -5.08 13.22
N ALA A 86 -0.11 -5.38 14.33
CA ALA A 86 0.34 -6.39 15.30
C ALA A 86 0.35 -7.81 14.71
N ARG A 87 -0.50 -8.10 13.72
CA ARG A 87 -0.59 -9.40 13.04
C ARG A 87 0.32 -9.50 11.80
N SER A 88 0.94 -8.41 11.39
CA SER A 88 1.82 -8.35 10.22
C SER A 88 3.25 -8.71 10.57
N THR A 89 3.86 -9.56 9.74
CA THR A 89 5.30 -9.85 9.80
C THR A 89 6.12 -8.91 8.93
N MET A 90 5.48 -8.16 8.02
CA MET A 90 6.10 -7.17 7.15
C MET A 90 5.07 -6.17 6.61
N MET A 91 5.58 -5.02 6.18
CA MET A 91 4.83 -3.97 5.50
C MET A 91 5.23 -3.90 4.02
N ILE A 92 4.25 -3.72 3.15
CA ILE A 92 4.42 -3.58 1.71
C ILE A 92 3.72 -2.29 1.26
N ALA A 93 4.33 -1.54 0.35
CA ALA A 93 3.69 -0.41 -0.30
C ALA A 93 4.24 -0.19 -1.72
N HIS A 94 3.45 0.41 -2.60
CA HIS A 94 3.86 0.72 -3.96
C HIS A 94 4.45 2.13 -4.01
N ASN A 95 5.78 2.24 -3.95
CA ASN A 95 6.55 3.44 -3.56
C ASN A 95 6.73 3.59 -2.03
N ALA A 96 7.05 2.49 -1.35
CA ALA A 96 7.08 2.43 0.12
C ALA A 96 7.88 3.54 0.83
N ARG A 97 8.86 4.19 0.18
CA ARG A 97 9.55 5.35 0.80
C ARG A 97 8.57 6.47 1.18
N PHE A 98 7.53 6.66 0.38
CA PHE A 98 6.48 7.64 0.61
C PHE A 98 5.62 7.24 1.81
N ASP A 99 4.88 6.14 1.71
CA ASP A 99 3.91 5.68 2.71
C ASP A 99 4.54 5.42 4.07
N ARG A 100 5.71 4.76 4.06
CA ARG A 100 6.46 4.41 5.27
C ARG A 100 6.71 5.63 6.15
N GLY A 101 7.08 6.77 5.56
CA GLY A 101 7.40 7.97 6.33
C GLY A 101 6.21 8.48 7.13
N PHE A 102 5.03 8.50 6.50
CA PHE A 102 3.79 8.91 7.15
C PHE A 102 3.32 7.88 8.19
N ILE A 103 3.33 6.60 7.82
CA ILE A 103 2.86 5.51 8.69
C ILE A 103 3.76 5.34 9.91
N GLU A 104 5.08 5.39 9.77
CA GLU A 104 6.00 5.30 10.92
C GLU A 104 5.86 6.52 11.86
N ARG A 105 5.49 7.69 11.33
CA ARG A 105 5.23 8.89 12.14
C ARG A 105 3.96 8.72 12.98
N MET A 106 2.89 8.18 12.41
CA MET A 106 1.61 7.95 13.11
C MET A 106 1.63 6.70 14.00
N TYR A 107 2.31 5.64 13.56
CA TYR A 107 2.38 4.32 14.19
C TYR A 107 3.83 3.85 14.34
N PRO A 108 4.57 4.38 15.33
CA PRO A 108 5.99 4.09 15.54
C PRO A 108 6.37 2.61 15.63
N GLU A 109 5.46 1.76 16.09
CA GLU A 109 5.67 0.33 16.21
C GLU A 109 5.90 -0.37 14.86
N THR A 110 5.51 0.25 13.74
CA THR A 110 5.74 -0.30 12.39
C THR A 110 7.21 -0.21 11.96
N ARG A 111 8.04 0.61 12.64
CA ARG A 111 9.50 0.71 12.40
C ARG A 111 10.24 -0.61 12.62
N ARG A 112 9.69 -1.50 13.45
CA ARG A 112 10.27 -2.82 13.76
C ARG A 112 9.97 -3.86 12.68
N LEU A 113 9.05 -3.57 11.77
CA LEU A 113 8.67 -4.46 10.69
C LEU A 113 9.55 -4.18 9.46
N PRO A 114 9.94 -5.23 8.70
CA PRO A 114 10.54 -5.05 7.40
C PRO A 114 9.57 -4.29 6.47
N TRP A 115 10.08 -3.27 5.78
CA TRP A 115 9.34 -2.52 4.76
C TRP A 115 9.83 -2.90 3.38
N VAL A 116 8.90 -3.19 2.49
CA VAL A 116 9.22 -3.68 1.14
C VAL A 116 8.46 -2.85 0.10
N CYS A 117 9.19 -2.37 -0.90
CA CYS A 117 8.64 -1.55 -1.96
C CYS A 117 8.29 -2.41 -3.17
N SER A 118 7.02 -2.53 -3.54
CA SER A 118 6.63 -3.31 -4.74
C SER A 118 7.06 -2.63 -6.05
N MET A 119 7.19 -1.30 -6.07
CA MET A 119 7.67 -0.53 -7.22
C MET A 119 9.14 -0.81 -7.54
N ASP A 120 10.00 -0.95 -6.53
CA ASP A 120 11.45 -1.14 -6.72
C ASP A 120 11.96 -2.54 -6.41
N GLY A 121 11.24 -3.29 -5.59
CA GLY A 121 11.58 -4.67 -5.21
C GLY A 121 11.26 -5.68 -6.31
N VAL A 122 10.34 -5.36 -7.22
CA VAL A 122 10.16 -6.15 -8.45
C VAL A 122 10.94 -5.48 -9.59
N ALA A 123 11.72 -6.26 -10.32
CA ALA A 123 12.55 -5.77 -11.43
C ALA A 123 11.71 -5.52 -12.71
N TRP A 124 10.67 -4.68 -12.63
CA TRP A 124 9.67 -4.47 -13.69
C TRP A 124 10.29 -4.22 -15.08
N ARG A 125 11.34 -3.38 -15.16
CA ARG A 125 12.02 -3.10 -16.44
C ARG A 125 12.65 -4.35 -17.08
N ASN A 126 13.28 -5.21 -16.28
CA ASN A 126 13.87 -6.47 -16.76
C ASN A 126 12.81 -7.48 -17.20
N LYS A 127 11.55 -7.24 -16.81
CA LYS A 127 10.39 -8.05 -17.18
C LYS A 127 9.60 -7.45 -18.34
N GLY A 128 10.13 -6.40 -18.99
CA GLY A 128 9.56 -5.80 -20.19
C GLY A 128 8.64 -4.60 -19.96
N PHE A 129 8.42 -4.18 -18.71
CA PHE A 129 7.53 -3.04 -18.42
C PHE A 129 8.28 -1.70 -18.56
N ARG A 130 7.67 -0.76 -19.30
CA ARG A 130 8.25 0.58 -19.53
C ARG A 130 8.08 1.51 -18.33
N SER A 131 6.98 1.33 -17.60
CA SER A 131 6.63 2.06 -16.38
C SER A 131 6.72 1.14 -15.16
N LYS A 132 6.93 1.73 -13.99
CA LYS A 132 6.80 1.06 -12.69
C LYS A 132 5.56 1.52 -11.92
N GLY A 133 4.82 2.50 -12.43
CA GLY A 133 3.65 3.05 -11.75
C GLY A 133 2.51 2.04 -11.71
N LEU A 134 1.82 1.96 -10.57
CA LEU A 134 0.78 0.97 -10.29
C LEU A 134 -0.26 0.91 -11.42
N GLN A 135 -0.86 2.04 -11.79
CA GLN A 135 -1.93 2.09 -12.80
C GLN A 135 -1.49 1.56 -14.17
N GLU A 136 -0.26 1.87 -14.60
CA GLU A 136 0.28 1.33 -15.86
C GLU A 136 0.54 -0.17 -15.77
N LEU A 137 1.04 -0.67 -14.64
CA LEU A 137 1.25 -2.09 -14.42
C LEU A 137 -0.09 -2.84 -14.40
N LEU A 138 -1.11 -2.34 -13.69
CA LEU A 138 -2.46 -2.91 -13.68
C LEU A 138 -3.04 -3.00 -15.10
N ARG A 139 -2.94 -1.92 -15.88
CA ARG A 139 -3.38 -1.88 -17.28
C ARG A 139 -2.66 -2.93 -18.13
N HIS A 140 -1.35 -3.09 -17.97
CA HIS A 140 -0.57 -4.11 -18.66
C HIS A 140 -1.00 -5.55 -18.30
N HIS A 141 -1.56 -5.75 -17.11
CA HIS A 141 -2.06 -7.04 -16.64
C HIS A 141 -3.56 -7.24 -16.89
N ASN A 142 -4.23 -6.32 -17.58
CA ASN A 142 -5.69 -6.32 -17.76
C ASN A 142 -6.47 -6.38 -16.42
N ILE A 143 -5.91 -5.80 -15.36
CA ILE A 143 -6.58 -5.65 -14.08
C ILE A 143 -7.34 -4.33 -14.11
N VAL A 144 -8.65 -4.38 -13.87
CA VAL A 144 -9.51 -3.20 -13.81
C VAL A 144 -9.49 -2.67 -12.38
N ALA A 145 -8.92 -1.48 -12.18
CA ALA A 145 -9.03 -0.75 -10.93
C ALA A 145 -10.43 -0.12 -10.83
N GLU A 146 -11.14 -0.33 -9.72
CA GLU A 146 -12.47 0.26 -9.49
C GLU A 146 -12.41 1.77 -9.27
N ALA A 147 -11.43 2.23 -8.49
CA ALA A 147 -11.06 3.63 -8.34
C ALA A 147 -9.53 3.74 -8.19
N ALA A 148 -8.91 4.62 -8.97
CA ALA A 148 -7.51 4.99 -8.77
C ALA A 148 -7.42 6.09 -7.70
N HIS A 149 -6.33 6.10 -6.93
CA HIS A 149 -6.06 7.12 -5.90
C HIS A 149 -7.08 7.13 -4.76
N ARG A 150 -7.48 5.92 -4.37
CA ARG A 150 -8.20 5.64 -3.14
C ARG A 150 -7.40 4.62 -2.37
N ALA A 151 -7.08 4.92 -1.12
CA ALA A 151 -5.99 4.22 -0.45
C ALA A 151 -6.22 2.70 -0.33
N LEU A 152 -7.44 2.27 0.01
CA LEU A 152 -7.73 0.84 0.11
C LEU A 152 -7.74 0.14 -1.26
N ASP A 153 -8.22 0.83 -2.30
CA ASP A 153 -8.28 0.27 -3.64
C ASP A 153 -6.88 0.11 -4.23
N ASP A 154 -5.98 1.08 -4.02
CA ASP A 154 -4.59 0.96 -4.45
C ASP A 154 -3.80 -0.09 -3.63
N ALA A 155 -4.13 -0.28 -2.35
CA ALA A 155 -3.61 -1.39 -1.55
C ALA A 155 -4.08 -2.76 -2.08
N ARG A 156 -5.37 -2.90 -2.41
CA ARG A 156 -5.94 -4.12 -3.02
C ARG A 156 -5.36 -4.38 -4.41
N ASN A 157 -5.26 -3.35 -5.25
CA ASN A 157 -4.67 -3.44 -6.57
C ASN A 157 -3.20 -3.86 -6.51
N THR A 158 -2.46 -3.36 -5.53
CA THR A 158 -1.08 -3.81 -5.27
C THR A 158 -1.05 -5.30 -4.91
N LEU A 159 -1.98 -5.82 -4.11
CA LEU A 159 -2.07 -7.26 -3.82
C LEU A 159 -2.40 -8.06 -5.07
N LEU A 160 -3.38 -7.61 -5.85
CA LEU A 160 -3.78 -8.27 -7.11
C LEU A 160 -2.63 -8.33 -8.10
N LEU A 161 -1.89 -7.24 -8.25
CA LEU A 161 -0.69 -7.15 -9.07
C LEU A 161 0.38 -8.13 -8.56
N LEU A 162 0.69 -8.12 -7.27
CA LEU A 162 1.70 -9.01 -6.68
C LEU A 162 1.33 -10.50 -6.76
N SER A 163 0.03 -10.80 -6.82
CA SER A 163 -0.50 -12.15 -6.96
C SER A 163 -0.40 -12.69 -8.40
N GLN A 164 -0.15 -11.84 -9.40
CA GLN A 164 -0.03 -12.29 -10.79
C GLN A 164 1.17 -13.22 -10.97
N LYS A 165 0.96 -14.28 -11.75
CA LYS A 165 2.01 -15.22 -12.14
C LYS A 165 2.73 -14.74 -13.39
N GLN A 166 4.03 -15.00 -13.39
CA GLN A 166 4.92 -14.72 -14.50
C GLN A 166 5.00 -15.92 -15.44
N GLY A 167 5.71 -15.77 -16.57
CA GLY A 167 5.89 -16.86 -17.54
C GLY A 167 6.61 -18.09 -16.98
N ASP A 168 7.36 -17.95 -15.88
CA ASP A 168 8.01 -19.05 -15.16
C ASP A 168 7.14 -19.67 -14.05
N GLY A 169 5.90 -19.22 -13.90
CA GLY A 169 4.92 -19.70 -12.92
C GLY A 169 5.04 -19.06 -11.53
N ARG A 170 6.08 -18.26 -11.24
CA ARG A 170 6.26 -17.59 -9.94
C ARG A 170 5.42 -16.32 -9.87
N THR A 171 4.92 -15.97 -8.68
CA THR A 171 4.22 -14.69 -8.48
C THR A 171 5.20 -13.52 -8.44
N TYR A 172 4.73 -12.29 -8.67
CA TYR A 172 5.56 -11.10 -8.40
C TYR A 172 5.86 -10.93 -6.91
N LEU A 173 4.98 -11.40 -6.04
CA LEU A 173 5.25 -11.48 -4.61
C LEU A 173 6.46 -12.36 -4.31
N ALA A 174 6.62 -13.50 -4.97
CA ALA A 174 7.80 -14.36 -4.79
C ALA A 174 9.11 -13.63 -5.12
N ASP A 175 9.12 -12.87 -6.23
CA ASP A 175 10.27 -12.05 -6.61
C ASP A 175 10.56 -10.94 -5.61
N LEU A 176 9.51 -10.35 -5.03
CA LEU A 176 9.61 -9.33 -4.01
C LEU A 176 10.23 -9.89 -2.72
N LEU A 177 9.73 -11.05 -2.26
CA LEU A 177 10.19 -11.74 -1.06
C LEU A 177 11.64 -12.20 -1.15
N ALA A 178 12.08 -12.65 -2.33
CA ALA A 178 13.47 -13.08 -2.56
C ALA A 178 14.51 -11.95 -2.34
N ARG A 179 14.07 -10.69 -2.26
CA ARG A 179 14.94 -9.53 -2.00
C ARG A 179 14.91 -9.04 -0.56
N VAL A 180 14.00 -9.56 0.25
CA VAL A 180 13.90 -9.23 1.68
C VAL A 180 14.96 -10.08 2.39
N LYS A 181 16.03 -9.42 2.86
CA LYS A 181 17.09 -10.06 3.66
C LYS A 181 16.76 -10.00 5.14
#